data_AF-A0A0A9YRX1-F1
#
_entry.id   AF-A0A0A9YRX1-F1
#
_cell.length_a   1.000
_cell.length_b   1.000
_cell.length_c   1.000
_cell.angle_alpha   90.00
_cell.angle_beta   90.00
_cell.angle_gamma   90.00
#
_symmetry.space_group_name_H-M   'P 1'
#
loop_
_entity.id
_entity.type
_entity.pdbx_description
1 polymer ?
#
loop_
_entity_poly.entity_id
_entity_poly.type
_entity_poly.pdbx_seq_one_letter_code
_entity_poly.pdbx_strand_id
1 'polypeptide(L)'
;MLVEVILFLVVLGAFFVRWLLRDFHFWAEQGVPSLSPQFPFGNIGDVITMRKTTGECYRDIYRQFKGEAACGFFKFSQPALILRDPDLVRTIMVKDFLKFHKNEFEISKSVDPLMAINPFTIGELNEWKRARTIQLPAQTLSKVRTMAPEMVRCCHRLTDFIRAHAGKEMEAKTLTSGYT
;
A
#
# COMPACT_ATOMS: atom_id res chain seq x y z
N MET A 1 11.80 -46.05 -7.54
CA MET A 1 12.77 -44.97 -7.30
C MET A 1 12.47 -43.72 -8.12
N LEU A 2 12.95 -43.56 -9.37
CA LEU A 2 12.77 -42.28 -10.12
C LEU A 2 11.31 -41.96 -10.47
N VAL A 3 10.55 -42.95 -10.94
CA VAL A 3 9.13 -42.79 -11.31
C VAL A 3 8.27 -42.41 -10.10
N GLU A 4 8.52 -43.03 -8.95
CA GLU A 4 7.81 -42.73 -7.69
C GLU A 4 8.11 -41.32 -7.19
N VAL A 5 9.36 -40.86 -7.30
CA VAL A 5 9.75 -39.49 -6.94
C VAL A 5 9.07 -38.47 -7.85
N ILE A 6 9.00 -38.73 -9.16
CA ILE A 6 8.29 -37.85 -10.11
C ILE A 6 6.79 -37.80 -9.77
N LEU A 7 6.16 -38.95 -9.53
CA LEU A 7 4.75 -39.03 -9.12
C LEU A 7 4.48 -38.24 -7.83
N PHE A 8 5.34 -38.39 -6.83
CA PHE A 8 5.24 -37.66 -5.58
C PHE A 8 5.33 -36.14 -5.80
N LEU A 9 6.28 -35.67 -6.61
CA LEU A 9 6.42 -34.26 -6.93
C LEU A 9 5.23 -33.70 -7.72
N VAL A 10 4.65 -34.48 -8.64
CA VAL A 10 3.44 -34.09 -9.39
C VAL A 10 2.25 -33.95 -8.46
N VAL A 11 2.03 -34.91 -7.55
CA VAL A 11 0.94 -34.85 -6.56
C VAL A 11 1.13 -33.67 -5.62
N LEU A 12 2.35 -33.46 -5.12
CA LEU A 12 2.70 -32.33 -4.26
C LEU A 12 2.50 -30.99 -4.98
N GLY A 13 2.92 -30.90 -6.24
CA GLY A 13 2.70 -29.73 -7.09
C GLY A 13 1.22 -29.45 -7.35
N ALA A 14 0.44 -30.48 -7.66
CA ALA A 14 -1.01 -30.36 -7.86
C ALA A 14 -1.73 -29.90 -6.58
N PHE A 15 -1.35 -30.47 -5.42
CA PHE A 15 -1.87 -30.05 -4.12
C PHE A 15 -1.50 -28.59 -3.83
N PHE A 16 -0.25 -28.20 -4.09
CA PHE A 16 0.24 -26.84 -3.89
C PHE A 16 -0.49 -25.82 -4.79
N VAL A 17 -0.67 -26.13 -6.08
CA VAL A 17 -1.44 -25.29 -7.00
C VAL A 17 -2.89 -25.19 -6.55
N ARG A 18 -3.54 -26.29 -6.16
CA ARG A 18 -4.91 -26.26 -5.65
C ARG A 18 -5.04 -25.40 -4.38
N TRP A 19 -4.05 -25.47 -3.49
CA TRP A 19 -4.00 -24.63 -2.30
C TRP A 19 -3.87 -23.14 -2.66
N LEU A 20 -3.01 -22.79 -3.63
CA LEU A 20 -2.86 -21.41 -4.10
C LEU A 20 -4.11 -20.85 -4.79
N LEU A 21 -4.81 -21.69 -5.55
CA LEU A 21 -6.00 -21.29 -6.30
C LEU A 21 -7.30 -21.38 -5.48
N ARG A 22 -7.24 -21.81 -4.21
CA ARG A 22 -8.43 -22.07 -3.38
C ARG A 22 -9.37 -20.86 -3.30
N ASP A 23 -8.81 -19.67 -3.16
CA ASP A 23 -9.57 -18.46 -2.85
C ASP A 23 -9.99 -17.69 -4.12
N PHE A 24 -9.64 -18.16 -5.32
CA PHE A 24 -9.88 -17.46 -6.60
C PHE A 24 -11.38 -17.31 -6.96
N HIS A 25 -12.27 -18.04 -6.29
CA HIS A 25 -13.72 -17.93 -6.47
C HIS A 25 -14.38 -16.96 -5.48
N PHE A 26 -13.63 -16.44 -4.50
CA PHE A 26 -14.16 -15.64 -3.39
C PHE A 26 -15.08 -14.49 -3.85
N TRP A 27 -14.62 -13.66 -4.78
CA TRP A 27 -15.41 -12.50 -5.22
C TRP A 27 -16.66 -12.87 -6.02
N ALA A 28 -16.60 -13.96 -6.79
CA ALA A 28 -17.75 -14.46 -7.53
C ALA A 28 -18.83 -14.97 -6.56
N GLU A 29 -18.44 -15.66 -5.50
CA GLU A 29 -19.35 -16.14 -4.45
C GLU A 29 -20.00 -14.99 -3.66
N GLN A 30 -19.28 -13.88 -3.49
CA GLN A 30 -19.81 -12.67 -2.84
C GLN A 30 -20.62 -11.76 -3.79
N GLY A 31 -20.74 -12.12 -5.07
CA GLY A 31 -21.43 -11.30 -6.07
C GLY A 31 -20.74 -9.96 -6.37
N VAL A 32 -19.43 -9.87 -6.13
CA VAL A 32 -18.65 -8.65 -6.37
C VAL A 32 -17.96 -8.72 -7.75
N PRO A 33 -18.16 -7.73 -8.63
CA PRO A 33 -17.42 -7.63 -9.89
C PRO A 33 -15.91 -7.66 -9.62
N SER A 34 -15.18 -8.57 -10.28
CA SER A 34 -13.76 -8.75 -10.01
C SER A 34 -12.96 -9.12 -11.24
N LEU A 35 -11.65 -8.88 -11.18
CA LEU A 35 -10.73 -9.39 -12.20
C LEU A 35 -10.55 -10.89 -12.05
N SER A 36 -10.47 -11.59 -13.19
CA SER A 36 -10.03 -12.98 -13.18
C SER A 36 -8.61 -13.05 -12.61
N PRO A 37 -8.38 -13.87 -11.57
CA PRO A 37 -7.06 -14.00 -10.96
C PRO A 37 -6.08 -14.70 -11.91
N GLN A 38 -4.82 -14.28 -11.88
CA GLN A 38 -3.75 -14.87 -12.70
C GLN A 38 -2.71 -15.55 -11.83
N PHE A 39 -2.30 -16.76 -12.19
CA PHE A 39 -1.23 -17.46 -11.49
C PHE A 39 0.15 -16.93 -11.95
N PRO A 40 1.15 -16.76 -11.06
CA PRO A 40 1.13 -17.02 -9.61
C PRO A 40 0.82 -15.78 -8.75
N PHE A 41 0.79 -14.58 -9.33
CA PHE A 41 0.82 -13.31 -8.57
C PHE A 41 -0.55 -12.65 -8.39
N GLY A 42 -1.64 -13.31 -8.75
CA GLY A 42 -2.96 -12.69 -8.83
C GLY A 42 -2.97 -11.61 -9.91
N ASN A 43 -3.51 -10.45 -9.59
CA ASN A 43 -3.62 -9.31 -10.52
C ASN A 43 -2.49 -8.29 -10.37
N ILE A 44 -1.47 -8.55 -9.54
CA ILE A 44 -0.34 -7.64 -9.28
C ILE A 44 0.98 -8.08 -9.94
N GLY A 45 0.93 -9.00 -10.91
CA GLY A 45 2.14 -9.50 -11.59
C GLY A 45 3.00 -8.41 -12.24
N ASP A 46 2.38 -7.37 -12.81
CA ASP A 46 3.09 -6.21 -13.37
C ASP A 46 3.86 -5.42 -12.31
N VAL A 47 3.37 -5.40 -11.07
CA VAL A 47 4.05 -4.74 -9.93
C VAL A 47 5.27 -5.56 -9.51
N ILE A 48 5.12 -6.89 -9.39
CA ILE A 48 6.21 -7.80 -9.02
C ILE A 48 7.33 -7.79 -10.07
N THR A 49 6.95 -7.73 -11.36
CA THR A 49 7.91 -7.67 -12.47
C THR A 49 8.44 -6.26 -12.76
N MET A 50 8.09 -5.27 -11.92
CA MET A 50 8.49 -3.86 -12.05
C MET A 50 8.11 -3.21 -13.40
N ARG A 51 7.11 -3.76 -14.11
CA ARG A 51 6.56 -3.19 -15.34
C ARG A 51 5.64 -2.01 -15.08
N LYS A 52 4.99 -2.00 -13.92
CA LYS A 52 4.12 -0.92 -13.44
C LYS A 52 4.39 -0.64 -11.98
N THR A 53 4.22 0.62 -11.60
CA THR A 53 4.10 0.97 -10.19
C THR A 53 2.79 0.43 -9.60
N THR A 54 2.73 0.29 -8.28
CA THR A 54 1.48 -0.09 -7.57
C THR A 54 0.34 0.86 -7.90
N GLY A 55 0.61 2.17 -7.98
CA GLY A 55 -0.38 3.19 -8.32
C GLY A 55 -0.95 3.02 -9.73
N GLU A 56 -0.10 2.72 -10.71
CA GLU A 56 -0.56 2.46 -12.09
C GLU A 56 -1.39 1.18 -12.17
N CYS A 57 -0.94 0.10 -11.52
CA CYS A 57 -1.70 -1.14 -11.45
C CYS A 57 -3.10 -0.90 -10.86
N TYR A 58 -3.19 -0.29 -9.68
CA TYR A 58 -4.49 -0.04 -9.03
C TYR A 58 -5.36 0.95 -9.81
N ARG A 59 -4.77 1.95 -10.47
CA ARG A 59 -5.49 2.86 -11.37
C ARG A 59 -6.10 2.11 -12.55
N ASP A 60 -5.36 1.20 -13.17
CA ASP A 60 -5.83 0.43 -14.32
C ASP A 60 -6.98 -0.50 -13.92
N ILE A 61 -6.88 -1.18 -12.78
CA ILE A 61 -7.97 -1.98 -12.21
C ILE A 61 -9.17 -1.07 -11.91
N TYR A 62 -8.97 0.04 -11.21
CA TYR A 62 -10.01 1.01 -10.89
C TYR A 62 -10.73 1.49 -12.15
N ARG A 63 -10.05 1.74 -13.27
CA ARG A 63 -10.70 2.25 -14.48
C ARG A 63 -11.56 1.22 -15.21
N GLN A 64 -11.24 -0.08 -15.11
CA GLN A 64 -11.96 -1.14 -15.82
C GLN A 64 -13.41 -1.34 -15.33
N PHE A 65 -13.69 -1.09 -14.06
CA PHE A 65 -15.01 -1.37 -13.45
C PHE A 65 -15.95 -0.16 -13.44
N LYS A 66 -15.84 0.76 -14.41
CA LYS A 66 -16.54 2.06 -14.36
C LYS A 66 -18.05 1.84 -14.20
N GLY A 67 -18.64 2.47 -13.19
CA GLY A 67 -20.06 2.31 -12.84
C GLY A 67 -20.29 1.42 -11.62
N GLU A 68 -19.30 0.60 -11.24
CA GLU A 68 -19.38 -0.23 -10.03
C GLU A 68 -18.97 0.54 -8.77
N ALA A 69 -19.60 0.21 -7.65
CA ALA A 69 -19.30 0.80 -6.34
C ALA A 69 -17.97 0.30 -5.74
N ALA A 70 -17.59 -0.94 -6.07
CA ALA A 70 -16.32 -1.56 -5.70
C ALA A 70 -15.94 -2.63 -6.72
N CYS A 71 -14.66 -2.99 -6.77
CA CYS A 71 -14.21 -4.12 -7.57
C CYS A 71 -13.17 -4.98 -6.86
N GLY A 72 -13.34 -6.30 -6.97
CA GLY A 72 -12.44 -7.30 -6.42
C GLY A 72 -11.24 -7.55 -7.32
N PHE A 73 -10.12 -7.88 -6.70
CA PHE A 73 -8.93 -8.40 -7.37
C PHE A 73 -8.19 -9.31 -6.39
N PHE A 74 -7.08 -9.89 -6.82
CA PHE A 74 -6.25 -10.76 -6.01
C PHE A 74 -4.82 -10.24 -5.93
N LYS A 75 -4.26 -10.18 -4.73
CA LYS A 75 -2.83 -10.01 -4.49
C LYS A 75 -2.26 -11.39 -4.15
N PHE A 76 -1.53 -12.01 -5.07
CA PHE A 76 -1.25 -13.44 -5.00
C PHE A 76 -2.57 -14.24 -4.89
N SER A 77 -2.75 -15.03 -3.83
CA SER A 77 -3.98 -15.74 -3.49
C SER A 77 -4.95 -14.95 -2.62
N GLN A 78 -4.55 -13.79 -2.09
CA GLN A 78 -5.36 -13.02 -1.15
C GLN A 78 -6.40 -12.16 -1.90
N PRO A 79 -7.71 -12.31 -1.60
CA PRO A 79 -8.73 -11.40 -2.10
C PRO A 79 -8.48 -9.97 -1.59
N ALA A 80 -8.56 -8.99 -2.49
CA ALA A 80 -8.44 -7.57 -2.19
C ALA A 80 -9.53 -6.77 -2.92
N LEU A 81 -9.94 -5.64 -2.34
CA LEU A 81 -11.06 -4.85 -2.83
C LEU A 81 -10.63 -3.41 -3.08
N ILE A 82 -10.98 -2.87 -4.24
CA ILE A 82 -10.86 -1.43 -4.54
C ILE A 82 -12.24 -0.80 -4.36
N LEU A 83 -12.32 0.15 -3.44
CA LEU A 83 -13.51 0.96 -3.21
C LEU A 83 -13.57 2.11 -4.21
N ARG A 84 -14.76 2.40 -4.72
CA ARG A 84 -14.97 3.48 -5.69
C ARG A 84 -16.06 4.45 -5.28
N ASP A 85 -17.09 3.95 -4.61
CA ASP A 85 -18.16 4.75 -4.06
C ASP A 85 -17.66 5.54 -2.82
N PRO A 86 -17.74 6.88 -2.82
CA PRO A 86 -17.39 7.71 -1.66
C PRO A 86 -18.12 7.30 -0.37
N ASP A 87 -19.35 6.81 -0.44
CA ASP A 87 -20.11 6.38 0.74
C ASP A 87 -19.57 5.07 1.31
N LEU A 88 -19.08 4.15 0.48
CA LEU A 88 -18.36 2.97 0.92
C LEU A 88 -17.01 3.34 1.55
N VAL A 89 -16.26 4.25 0.92
CA VAL A 89 -14.99 4.77 1.46
C VAL A 89 -15.23 5.39 2.83
N ARG A 90 -16.24 6.25 2.97
CA ARG A 90 -16.61 6.86 4.26
C ARG A 90 -17.03 5.82 5.29
N THR A 91 -17.75 4.78 4.87
CA THR A 91 -18.16 3.71 5.77
C THR A 91 -16.95 2.99 6.34
N ILE A 92 -16.01 2.58 5.51
CA ILE A 92 -14.80 1.85 5.94
C ILE A 92 -13.83 2.75 6.72
N MET A 93 -13.57 3.97 6.23
CA MET A 93 -12.56 4.85 6.81
C MET A 93 -13.03 5.62 8.05
N VAL A 94 -14.36 5.75 8.26
CA VAL A 94 -14.92 6.57 9.35
C VAL A 94 -15.93 5.80 10.18
N LYS A 95 -17.04 5.35 9.58
CA LYS A 95 -18.16 4.76 10.35
C LYS A 95 -17.76 3.47 11.04
N ASP A 96 -17.08 2.59 10.32
CA ASP A 96 -16.68 1.25 10.74
C ASP A 96 -15.16 1.12 10.94
N PHE A 97 -14.45 2.23 11.19
CA PHE A 97 -12.99 2.23 11.31
C PHE A 97 -12.47 1.16 12.28
N LEU A 98 -13.16 0.89 13.39
CA LEU A 98 -12.75 -0.13 14.37
C LEU A 98 -12.73 -1.56 13.81
N LYS A 99 -13.45 -1.84 12.71
CA LYS A 99 -13.39 -3.13 12.00
C LYS A 99 -12.26 -3.16 10.95
N PHE A 100 -11.81 -1.99 10.51
CA PHE A 100 -10.86 -1.78 9.40
C PHE A 100 -9.61 -1.01 9.83
N HIS A 101 -9.23 -1.07 11.11
CA HIS A 101 -8.14 -0.23 11.64
C HIS A 101 -6.75 -0.68 11.19
N LYS A 102 -6.61 -1.91 10.67
CA LYS A 102 -5.33 -2.48 10.26
C LYS A 102 -4.96 -2.01 8.85
N ASN A 103 -3.76 -1.48 8.70
CA ASN A 103 -3.16 -1.21 7.39
C ASN A 103 -2.63 -2.51 6.76
N GLU A 104 -2.15 -2.40 5.52
CA GLU A 104 -1.69 -3.54 4.72
C GLU A 104 -0.46 -4.26 5.29
N PHE A 105 0.43 -3.54 5.98
CA PHE A 105 1.64 -4.13 6.56
C PHE A 105 1.92 -3.60 7.97
N GLU A 106 2.61 -4.43 8.74
CA GLU A 106 3.03 -4.15 10.10
C GLU A 106 4.56 -4.32 10.20
N ILE A 107 5.21 -3.52 11.04
CA ILE A 107 6.66 -3.63 11.27
C ILE A 107 6.91 -4.11 12.69
N SER A 108 7.67 -5.21 12.83
CA SER A 108 8.07 -5.72 14.14
C SER A 108 9.10 -4.79 14.79
N LYS A 109 8.93 -4.55 16.09
CA LYS A 109 9.91 -3.83 16.92
C LYS A 109 11.28 -4.49 16.95
N SER A 110 11.34 -5.81 16.74
CA SER A 110 12.61 -6.55 16.67
C SER A 110 13.37 -6.28 15.38
N VAL A 111 12.67 -5.88 14.31
CA VAL A 111 13.28 -5.54 13.01
C VAL A 111 13.65 -4.07 12.99
N ASP A 112 12.71 -3.19 13.35
CA ASP A 112 12.94 -1.76 13.43
C ASP A 112 12.06 -1.14 14.54
N PRO A 113 12.63 -0.80 15.70
CA PRO A 113 11.87 -0.24 16.82
C PRO A 113 11.37 1.19 16.56
N LEU A 114 12.00 1.94 15.64
CA LEU A 114 11.60 3.31 15.31
C LEU A 114 10.45 3.32 14.30
N MET A 115 10.54 2.47 13.28
CA MET A 115 9.43 2.33 12.33
C MET A 115 8.23 1.66 12.99
N ALA A 116 8.43 0.70 13.90
CA ALA A 116 7.34 0.02 14.59
C ALA A 116 6.46 0.95 15.47
N ILE A 117 6.94 2.14 15.88
CA ILE A 117 6.11 3.12 16.60
C ILE A 117 5.31 4.05 15.68
N ASN A 118 5.46 3.92 14.36
CA ASN A 118 4.70 4.69 13.40
C ASN A 118 3.23 4.22 13.36
N PRO A 119 2.22 5.10 13.55
CA PRO A 119 0.81 4.72 13.48
C PRO A 119 0.37 4.07 12.16
N PHE A 120 1.15 4.18 11.09
CA PHE A 120 0.84 3.55 9.82
C PHE A 120 1.32 2.10 9.72
N THR A 121 2.12 1.62 10.67
CA THR A 121 2.71 0.27 10.68
C THR A 121 2.38 -0.53 11.94
N ILE A 122 1.49 -0.01 12.79
CA ILE A 122 1.00 -0.69 14.00
C ILE A 122 -0.31 -1.41 13.66
N GLY A 123 -0.38 -2.71 13.91
CA GLY A 123 -1.57 -3.52 13.71
C GLY A 123 -2.52 -3.59 14.90
N GLU A 124 -2.02 -3.42 16.11
CA GLU A 124 -2.83 -3.52 17.34
C GLU A 124 -3.51 -2.19 17.65
N LEU A 125 -4.82 -2.22 17.90
CA LEU A 125 -5.65 -1.03 18.01
C LEU A 125 -5.26 -0.14 19.21
N ASN A 126 -4.98 -0.72 20.37
CA ASN A 126 -4.67 0.05 21.57
C ASN A 126 -3.28 0.70 21.49
N GLU A 127 -2.31 -0.01 20.93
CA GLU A 127 -0.98 0.51 20.63
C GLU A 127 -1.06 1.62 19.60
N TRP A 128 -1.87 1.46 18.55
CA TRP A 128 -2.12 2.50 17.56
C TRP A 128 -2.73 3.75 18.21
N LYS A 129 -3.76 3.60 19.07
CA LYS A 129 -4.38 4.70 19.83
C LYS A 129 -3.36 5.41 20.73
N ARG A 130 -2.48 4.67 21.39
CA ARG A 130 -1.42 5.22 22.24
C ARG A 130 -0.42 6.03 21.42
N ALA A 131 0.09 5.46 20.32
CA ALA A 131 1.04 6.14 19.44
C ALA A 131 0.45 7.42 18.84
N ARG A 132 -0.81 7.36 18.37
CA ARG A 132 -1.56 8.53 17.88
C ARG A 132 -1.68 9.62 18.94
N THR A 133 -2.08 9.28 20.17
CA THR A 133 -2.21 10.25 21.27
C THR A 133 -0.92 11.00 21.55
N ILE A 134 0.24 10.35 21.39
CA ILE A 134 1.55 10.98 21.58
C ILE A 134 1.90 11.93 20.42
N GLN A 135 1.58 11.55 19.17
CA GLN A 135 1.97 12.33 17.98
C GLN A 135 1.04 13.51 17.68
N LEU A 136 -0.27 13.36 17.92
CA LEU A 136 -1.29 14.36 17.58
C LEU A 136 -0.99 15.79 18.10
N PRO A 137 -0.54 15.99 19.36
CA PRO A 137 -0.25 17.33 19.89
C PRO A 137 0.82 18.09 19.11
N ALA A 138 1.78 17.38 18.51
CA ALA A 138 2.86 17.99 17.72
C ALA A 138 2.40 18.43 16.32
N GLN A 139 1.28 17.91 15.83
CA GLN A 139 0.76 18.15 14.47
C GLN A 139 -0.40 19.15 14.43
N THR A 140 -0.58 19.94 15.49
CA THR A 140 -1.61 20.99 15.51
C THR A 140 -1.24 22.13 14.55
N LEU A 141 -2.26 22.83 14.03
CA LEU A 141 -2.06 24.00 13.17
C LEU A 141 -1.16 25.07 13.82
N SER A 142 -1.28 25.25 15.14
CA SER A 142 -0.42 26.17 15.90
C SER A 142 1.06 25.77 15.81
N LYS A 143 1.37 24.49 16.02
CA LYS A 143 2.76 23.97 15.90
C LYS A 143 3.29 24.08 14.48
N VAL A 144 2.48 23.74 13.47
CA VAL A 144 2.85 23.90 12.06
C VAL A 144 3.15 25.37 11.74
N ARG A 145 2.33 26.31 12.22
CA ARG A 145 2.58 27.76 12.06
C ARG A 145 3.89 28.20 12.71
N THR A 146 4.25 27.64 13.88
CA THR A 146 5.55 27.90 14.52
C THR A 146 6.73 27.42 13.67
N MET A 147 6.58 26.32 12.92
CA MET A 147 7.63 25.78 12.05
C MET A 147 7.74 26.51 10.71
N ALA A 148 6.69 27.19 10.26
CA ALA A 148 6.61 27.80 8.94
C ALA A 148 7.77 28.75 8.59
N PRO A 149 8.26 29.65 9.49
CA PRO A 149 9.39 30.52 9.16
C PRO A 149 10.66 29.76 8.79
N GLU A 150 10.96 28.67 9.50
CA GLU A 150 12.13 27.82 9.23
C GLU A 150 11.98 27.06 7.92
N MET A 151 10.78 26.56 7.63
CA MET A 151 10.47 25.92 6.34
C MET A 151 10.68 26.91 5.18
N VAL A 152 10.20 28.15 5.31
CA VAL A 152 10.41 29.23 4.32
C VAL A 152 11.89 29.52 4.14
N ARG A 153 12.68 29.54 5.22
CA ARG A 153 14.14 29.69 5.13
C ARG A 153 14.80 28.58 4.32
N CYS A 154 14.37 27.33 4.50
CA CYS A 154 14.83 26.20 3.68
C CYS A 154 14.46 26.38 2.20
N CYS A 155 13.25 26.86 1.90
CA CYS A 155 12.82 27.18 0.52
C CYS A 155 13.71 28.25 -0.12
N HIS A 156 14.07 29.30 0.61
CA HIS A 156 14.96 30.35 0.12
C HIS A 156 16.35 29.79 -0.18
N ARG A 157 16.94 28.99 0.72
CA ARG A 157 18.24 28.35 0.47
C ARG A 157 18.24 27.48 -0.78
N LEU A 158 17.19 26.69 -0.97
CA LEU A 158 17.03 25.87 -2.17
C LEU A 158 16.93 26.74 -3.43
N THR A 159 16.13 27.80 -3.38
CA THR A 159 15.94 28.72 -4.50
C THR A 159 17.24 29.42 -4.89
N ASP A 160 18.00 29.88 -3.89
CA ASP A 160 19.28 30.54 -4.12
C ASP A 160 20.32 29.56 -4.68
N PHE A 161 20.33 28.32 -4.20
CA PHE A 161 21.16 27.25 -4.78
C PHE A 161 20.84 27.02 -6.26
N ILE A 162 19.55 26.90 -6.60
CA ILE A 162 19.09 26.72 -7.99
C ILE A 162 19.51 27.92 -8.86
N ARG A 163 19.33 29.15 -8.37
CA ARG A 163 19.73 30.38 -9.08
C ARG A 163 21.23 30.44 -9.33
N ALA A 164 22.05 30.09 -8.33
CA ALA A 164 23.50 30.08 -8.45
C ALA A 164 24.02 29.01 -9.45
N HIS A 165 23.20 28.00 -9.73
CA HIS A 165 23.51 26.92 -10.68
C HIS A 165 22.64 26.98 -11.94
N ALA A 166 22.07 28.15 -12.25
CA ALA A 166 21.24 28.33 -13.44
C ALA A 166 22.00 27.93 -14.72
N GLY A 167 21.33 27.17 -15.59
CA GLY A 167 21.92 26.65 -16.82
C GLY A 167 22.78 25.39 -16.66
N LYS A 168 22.98 24.88 -15.43
CA LYS A 168 23.60 23.58 -15.19
C LYS A 168 22.53 22.50 -15.08
N GLU A 169 22.82 21.34 -15.65
CA GLU A 169 22.01 20.14 -15.42
C GLU A 169 22.10 19.75 -13.94
N MET A 170 20.95 19.48 -13.34
CA MET A 170 20.83 19.08 -11.94
C MET A 170 19.89 17.90 -11.85
N GLU A 171 20.28 16.90 -11.06
CA GLU A 171 19.46 15.73 -10.80
C GLU A 171 18.39 16.07 -9.73
N ALA A 172 17.12 15.93 -10.10
CA ALA A 172 15.99 16.41 -9.29
C ALA A 172 15.85 15.67 -7.96
N LYS A 173 16.12 14.36 -7.91
CA LYS A 173 16.06 13.56 -6.69
C LYS A 173 17.09 14.02 -5.67
N THR A 174 18.33 14.27 -6.11
CA THR A 174 19.42 14.77 -5.27
C THR A 174 19.07 16.15 -4.72
N LEU A 175 18.62 17.06 -5.60
CA LEU A 175 18.20 18.41 -5.22
C LEU A 175 17.08 18.39 -4.16
N THR A 176 16.04 17.59 -4.40
CA THR A 176 14.89 17.48 -3.49
C THR A 176 15.23 16.75 -2.21
N SER A 177 16.09 15.73 -2.24
CA SER A 177 16.54 15.00 -1.04
C SER A 177 17.35 15.86 -0.08
N GLY A 178 18.03 16.91 -0.55
CA GLY A 178 18.72 17.86 0.31
C GLY A 178 17.79 18.90 0.94
N TYR A 179 16.57 19.03 0.43
CA TYR A 179 15.54 19.96 0.92
C TYR A 179 14.55 19.31 1.89
N THR A 180 14.18 18.04 1.63
CA THR A 180 13.13 17.30 2.34
C THR A 180 13.70 16.48 3.49
#